data_AF-A0A6A4VS24-F1
#
_entry.id   AF-A0A6A4VS24-F1
#
_cell.length_a   1.000
_cell.length_b   1.000
_cell.length_c   1.000
_cell.angle_alpha   90.00
_cell.angle_beta   90.00
_cell.angle_gamma   90.00
#
_symmetry.space_group_name_H-M   'P 1'
#
loop_
_entity.id
_entity.type
_entity.pdbx_description
1 polymer ?
#
loop_
_entity_poly.entity_id
_entity_poly.type
_entity_poly.pdbx_seq_one_letter_code
_entity_poly.pdbx_strand_id
1 'polypeptide(L)' 'MSLPAATHLRLEDVRYYYRAIATEHPKGRVIAGDLIVAFMWYWILYHMWYEPEHLFGEFEYPDAAKWTDQELGIPADDE' A
#
# COMPACT_ATOMS: atom_id res chain seq x y z
N MET A 1 18.20 45.07 0.74
CA MET A 1 17.51 43.78 0.98
C MET A 1 17.08 43.26 -0.38
N SER A 2 17.86 42.36 -0.98
CA SER A 2 17.64 41.88 -2.36
C SER A 2 16.71 40.66 -2.32
N LEU A 3 15.58 40.73 -3.02
CA LEU A 3 14.63 39.62 -3.15
C LEU A 3 15.27 38.48 -3.98
N PRO A 4 15.08 37.20 -3.61
CA PRO A 4 15.63 36.10 -4.40
C PRO A 4 14.93 36.05 -5.77
N ALA A 5 15.73 35.86 -6.82
CA ALA A 5 15.27 35.80 -8.20
C ALA A 5 14.24 34.68 -8.39
N ALA A 6 13.04 35.04 -8.85
CA ALA A 6 12.03 34.09 -9.28
C ALA A 6 12.61 33.19 -10.37
N THR A 7 12.58 31.88 -10.14
CA THR A 7 13.03 30.86 -11.07
C THR A 7 12.20 30.96 -12.35
N HIS A 8 12.77 31.56 -13.40
CA HIS A 8 12.14 31.62 -14.71
C HIS A 8 12.01 30.18 -15.27
N LEU A 9 10.83 29.58 -15.16
CA LEU A 9 10.54 28.37 -15.91
C LEU A 9 10.39 28.80 -17.38
N ARG A 10 11.27 28.28 -18.25
CA ARG A 10 11.26 28.57 -19.68
C ARG A 10 9.94 28.06 -20.28
N LEU A 11 9.13 28.98 -20.82
CA LEU A 11 7.81 28.69 -21.43
C LEU A 11 7.87 27.69 -22.60
N GLU A 12 9.06 27.37 -23.11
CA GLU A 12 9.30 26.50 -24.27
C GLU A 12 9.13 25.00 -23.97
N ASP A 13 9.16 24.57 -22.71
CA ASP A 13 9.14 23.15 -22.32
C ASP A 13 7.74 22.54 -22.15
N VAL A 14 6.67 23.33 -22.31
CA VAL A 14 5.29 22.87 -22.12
C VAL A 14 4.59 22.68 -23.47
N ARG A 15 4.45 21.42 -23.91
CA ARG A 15 3.66 21.05 -25.10
C ARG A 15 2.18 20.85 -24.75
N TYR A 16 1.30 21.51 -25.49
CA TYR A 16 -0.16 21.36 -25.39
C TYR A 16 -0.68 20.41 -26.48
N TYR A 17 -1.64 19.55 -26.11
CA TYR A 17 -2.30 18.62 -27.03
C TYR A 17 -3.80 18.94 -27.08
N TYR A 18 -4.39 18.99 -28.28
CA TYR A 18 -5.84 19.16 -28.46
C TYR A 18 -6.43 17.93 -29.17
N ARG A 19 -7.37 17.25 -28.50
CA ARG A 19 -8.01 16.00 -28.98
C ARG A 19 -7.02 14.92 -29.44
N ALA A 20 -5.83 14.92 -28.82
CA ALA A 20 -4.76 13.97 -29.08
C ALA A 20 -4.21 13.44 -27.75
N ILE A 21 -3.67 12.22 -27.76
CA ILE A 21 -3.02 11.63 -26.60
C ILE A 21 -1.72 12.40 -26.35
N ALA A 22 -1.48 12.82 -25.11
CA ALA A 22 -0.21 13.39 -24.72
C ALA A 22 0.85 12.27 -24.69
N THR A 23 1.62 12.12 -25.76
CA THR A 23 2.53 10.98 -25.95
C THR A 23 3.92 11.21 -25.39
N GLU A 24 4.20 12.34 -24.73
CA GLU A 24 5.57 12.75 -24.47
C GLU A 24 5.86 13.04 -23.01
N HIS A 25 6.10 11.95 -22.28
CA HIS A 25 6.85 12.01 -21.03
C HIS A 25 8.34 11.77 -21.34
N PRO A 26 9.26 12.51 -20.71
CA PRO A 26 10.68 12.20 -20.82
C PRO A 26 10.90 10.76 -20.36
N LYS A 27 11.71 9.99 -21.11
CA LYS A 27 11.94 8.55 -20.87
C LYS A 27 12.33 8.27 -19.41
N GLY A 28 13.09 9.17 -18.78
CA GLY A 28 13.45 9.07 -17.37
C GLY A 28 12.26 9.09 -16.41
N ARG A 29 11.18 9.84 -16.70
CA ARG A 29 9.96 9.83 -15.86
C ARG A 29 9.18 8.53 -15.98
N VAL A 30 9.11 7.96 -17.19
CA VAL A 30 8.45 6.65 -17.39
C VAL A 30 9.22 5.57 -16.63
N ILE A 31 10.54 5.51 -16.81
CA ILE A 31 11.41 4.55 -16.09
C ILE A 31 11.33 4.74 -14.58
N ALA A 32 11.35 5.99 -14.09
CA ALA A 32 11.21 6.25 -12.66
C ALA A 32 9.85 5.77 -12.13
N GLY A 33 8.77 5.99 -12.88
CA GLY A 33 7.43 5.48 -12.55
C GLY A 33 7.42 3.96 -12.46
N ASP A 34 7.96 3.29 -13.47
CA ASP A 34 8.03 1.82 -13.51
C ASP A 34 8.86 1.25 -12.36
N LEU A 35 9.99 1.88 -12.00
CA LEU A 35 10.83 1.46 -10.88
C LEU A 35 10.12 1.62 -9.53
N ILE A 36 9.35 2.70 -9.34
CA ILE A 36 8.57 2.90 -8.11
C ILE A 36 7.50 1.83 -7.98
N VAL A 37 6.79 1.52 -9.06
CA VAL A 37 5.76 0.47 -9.08
C VAL A 37 6.38 -0.91 -8.83
N ALA A 38 7.52 -1.21 -9.47
CA ALA A 38 8.24 -2.46 -9.26
C ALA A 38 8.73 -2.60 -7.81
N PHE A 39 9.26 -1.53 -7.22
CA PHE A 39 9.70 -1.52 -5.83
C PHE A 39 8.54 -1.70 -4.84
N MET A 40 7.40 -1.03 -5.08
CA MET A 40 6.19 -1.19 -4.28
C MET A 40 5.71 -2.65 -4.27
N TRP A 41 5.61 -3.28 -5.44
CA TRP A 41 5.18 -4.68 -5.53
C TRP A 41 6.20 -5.65 -4.96
N TYR A 42 7.50 -5.43 -5.20
CA TYR A 42 8.56 -6.20 -4.55
C TYR A 42 8.40 -6.15 -3.02
N TRP A 43 8.18 -4.96 -2.45
CA TRP A 43 8.04 -4.78 -1.00
C TRP A 43 6.85 -5.55 -0.44
N ILE A 44 5.69 -5.48 -1.10
CA ILE A 44 4.48 -6.19 -0.67
C ILE A 44 4.71 -7.70 -0.70
N LEU A 45 5.22 -8.23 -1.82
CA LEU A 45 5.45 -9.66 -1.98
C LEU A 45 6.52 -10.19 -1.02
N TYR A 46 7.57 -9.40 -0.77
CA TYR A 46 8.60 -9.72 0.20
C TYR A 46 7.99 -9.86 1.61
N HIS A 47 7.25 -8.86 2.10
CA HIS A 47 6.67 -8.92 3.45
C HIS A 47 5.59 -9.99 3.56
N MET A 48 4.84 -10.24 2.50
CA MET A 48 3.87 -11.33 2.47
C MET A 48 4.52 -12.72 2.62
N TRP A 49 5.74 -12.89 2.11
CA TRP A 49 6.46 -14.16 2.23
C TRP A 49 7.22 -14.30 3.56
N TYR A 50 7.92 -13.25 3.99
CA TYR A 50 8.80 -13.31 5.17
C TYR A 50 8.08 -13.01 6.48
N GLU A 51 6.98 -12.24 6.45
CA GLU A 51 6.21 -11.85 7.63
C GLU A 51 4.70 -12.14 7.44
N PRO A 52 4.31 -13.40 7.14
CA PRO A 52 2.91 -13.76 6.87
C PRO A 52 2.00 -13.62 8.09
N GLU A 53 2.57 -13.52 9.29
CA GLU A 53 1.85 -13.41 10.58
C GLU A 53 0.90 -12.20 10.60
N HIS A 54 1.28 -11.09 9.97
CA HIS A 54 0.42 -9.90 9.85
C HIS A 54 -0.80 -10.10 8.93
N LEU A 55 -0.75 -11.10 8.05
CA LEU A 55 -1.81 -11.39 7.09
C LEU A 55 -2.74 -12.50 7.57
N PHE A 56 -2.20 -13.56 8.18
CA PHE A 56 -2.98 -14.73 8.60
C PHE A 56 -3.36 -14.72 10.08
N GLY A 57 -2.79 -13.81 10.87
CA GLY A 57 -2.99 -13.73 12.31
C GLY A 57 -1.88 -14.47 13.06
N GLU A 58 -1.34 -13.81 14.10
CA GLU A 58 -0.28 -14.34 14.95
C GLU A 58 -0.79 -15.42 15.92
N PHE A 59 -2.07 -15.39 16.25
CA PHE A 59 -2.69 -16.27 17.25
C PHE A 59 -3.69 -17.22 16.62
N GLU A 60 -3.61 -18.49 17.00
CA GLU A 60 -4.62 -19.48 16.64
C GLU A 60 -5.96 -19.07 17.26
N TYR A 61 -6.99 -18.94 16.43
CA TYR A 61 -8.30 -18.49 16.90
C TYR A 61 -8.91 -19.59 17.79
N PRO A 62 -9.22 -19.29 19.07
CA PRO A 62 -9.77 -20.29 19.96
C PRO A 62 -11.16 -20.72 19.49
N ASP A 63 -11.38 -22.03 19.41
CA ASP A 63 -12.69 -22.59 19.09
C ASP A 63 -13.63 -22.41 20.28
N ALA A 64 -14.61 -21.50 20.12
CA ALA A 64 -15.57 -21.15 21.17
C ALA A 64 -16.42 -22.35 21.64
N ALA A 65 -16.56 -23.40 20.82
CA ALA A 65 -17.33 -24.59 21.18
C ALA A 65 -16.54 -25.57 22.08
N LYS A 66 -15.23 -25.37 22.25
CA LYS A 66 -14.40 -26.17 23.17
C LYS A 66 -14.37 -25.62 24.59
N TRP A 67 -14.90 -24.42 24.82
CA TRP A 67 -14.97 -23.85 26.16
C TRP A 67 -15.95 -24.66 27.00
N THR A 68 -15.52 -25.04 28.19
CA THR A 68 -16.35 -25.88 29.06
C THR A 68 -17.43 -25.03 29.73
N ASP A 69 -18.62 -25.59 29.93
CA ASP A 69 -19.73 -24.91 30.61
C ASP A 69 -19.34 -24.43 32.03
N GLN A 70 -18.37 -25.10 32.66
CA GLN A 70 -17.77 -24.72 33.94
C GLN A 70 -16.94 -23.43 33.86
N GLU A 71 -16.20 -23.20 32.78
CA GLU A 71 -15.45 -21.95 32.55
C GLU A 71 -16.38 -20.81 32.12
N LEU A 72 -17.47 -21.14 31.43
CA LEU A 72 -18.46 -20.18 30.94
C LEU A 72 -19.53 -19.83 31.99
N GLY A 73 -19.52 -20.51 33.14
CA GLY A 73 -20.45 -20.29 34.24
C GLY A 73 -21.90 -20.66 33.90
N ILE A 74 -22.09 -21.54 32.91
CA ILE A 74 -23.41 -22.04 32.53
C ILE A 74 -23.76 -23.13 33.56
N PRO A 75 -24.83 -22.94 34.35
CA PRO A 75 -25.27 -23.97 35.27
C PRO A 75 -25.68 -25.23 34.48
N ALA A 76 -25.35 -26.41 34.99
CA ALA A 76 -25.90 -27.64 34.45
C ALA A 76 -27.43 -27.58 34.56
N ASP A 77 -28.15 -27.97 33.51
CA ASP A 77 -29.60 -28.08 33.59
C ASP A 77 -29.93 -29.12 34.67
N ASP A 78 -30.58 -28.67 35.75
CA ASP A 78 -31.06 -29.52 36.82
C ASP A 78 -32.22 -30.39 36.28
N GLU A 79 -31.97 -31.69 36.10
CA GLU A 79 -33.02 -32.75 36.12
C GLU A 79 -32.91 -33.60 37.39
#